data_AF-A0AAW0AUT3-F1
#
_entry.id   AF-A0AAW0AUT3-F1
#
_cell.length_a   1.000
_cell.length_b   1.000
_cell.length_c   1.000
_cell.angle_alpha   90.00
_cell.angle_beta   90.00
_cell.angle_gamma   90.00
#
_symmetry.space_group_name_H-M   'P 1'
#
loop_
_entity.id
_entity.type
_entity.pdbx_description
1 polymer ?
#
loop_
_entity_poly.entity_id
_entity_poly.type
_entity_poly.pdbx_seq_one_letter_code
_entity_poly.pdbx_strand_id
1 'polypeptide(L)'
;MRFTFTVIAAVVLALNAKAQDFIAWSGNACNGAEGLEVACDGTCFDFSGRHSFEVLNAFGTVTLYSGRSCTGKTFYFGTETPGECINVNTGTNIQTFRCT
;
A
#
# COMPACT_ATOMS: atom_id res chain seq x y z
N MET A 1 -46.06 -1.00 38.02
CA MET A 1 -45.41 -1.65 36.86
C MET A 1 -44.24 -0.80 36.43
N ARG A 2 -43.03 -1.38 36.41
CA ARG A 2 -41.78 -0.71 36.04
C ARG A 2 -41.61 -0.83 34.52
N PHE A 3 -41.46 0.29 33.82
CA PHE A 3 -41.10 0.30 32.40
C PHE A 3 -39.63 0.67 32.27
N THR A 4 -38.81 -0.34 32.03
CA THR A 4 -37.38 -0.20 31.76
C THR A 4 -37.22 0.19 30.28
N PHE A 5 -36.79 1.42 30.01
CA PHE A 5 -36.48 1.87 28.64
C PHE A 5 -35.02 1.56 28.34
N THR A 6 -34.78 0.54 27.52
CA THR A 6 -33.45 0.21 27.00
C THR A 6 -33.17 1.11 25.79
N VAL A 7 -32.24 2.06 25.92
CA VAL A 7 -31.76 2.87 24.80
C VAL A 7 -30.71 2.05 24.04
N ILE A 8 -31.04 1.63 22.81
CA ILE A 8 -30.11 0.94 21.91
C ILE A 8 -29.26 2.00 21.20
N ALA A 9 -27.98 2.11 21.57
CA ALA A 9 -27.01 2.93 20.84
C ALA A 9 -26.48 2.15 19.63
N ALA A 10 -26.90 2.53 18.43
CA ALA A 10 -26.32 2.03 17.18
C ALA A 10 -25.11 2.90 16.80
N VAL A 11 -23.90 2.40 17.08
CA VAL A 11 -22.66 2.98 16.55
C VAL A 11 -22.45 2.41 15.14
N VAL A 12 -22.72 3.22 14.13
CA VAL A 12 -22.35 2.90 12.74
C VAL A 12 -20.88 3.28 12.57
N LEU A 13 -19.99 2.29 12.68
CA LEU A 13 -18.61 2.44 12.24
C LEU A 13 -18.62 2.55 10.71
N ALA A 14 -18.50 3.77 10.20
CA ALA A 14 -18.20 4.01 8.80
C ALA A 14 -16.80 3.47 8.51
N LEU A 15 -16.72 2.21 8.07
CA LEU A 15 -15.53 1.68 7.41
C LEU A 15 -15.36 2.46 6.11
N ASN A 16 -14.45 3.44 6.13
CA ASN A 16 -13.89 3.98 4.90
C ASN A 16 -13.16 2.82 4.23
N ALA A 17 -13.81 2.14 3.29
CA ALA A 17 -13.15 1.24 2.37
C ALA A 17 -12.11 2.09 1.63
N LYS A 18 -10.87 2.09 2.12
CA LYS A 18 -9.79 2.77 1.41
C LYS A 18 -9.62 2.04 0.10
N ALA A 19 -9.56 2.82 -0.97
CA ALA A 19 -9.27 2.29 -2.29
C ALA A 19 -7.98 1.48 -2.20
N GLN A 20 -8.05 0.30 -2.79
CA GLN A 20 -6.95 -0.59 -2.95
C GLN A 20 -6.12 -0.09 -4.14
N ASP A 21 -4.91 0.41 -3.89
CA ASP A 21 -4.19 1.21 -4.89
C ASP A 21 -2.89 0.57 -5.34
N PHE A 22 -2.30 -0.29 -4.52
CA PHE A 22 -0.94 -0.80 -4.72
C PHE A 22 -0.77 -2.24 -4.24
N ILE A 23 -0.10 -3.06 -5.06
CA ILE A 23 0.29 -4.43 -4.72
C ILE A 23 1.80 -4.61 -4.97
N ALA A 24 2.52 -5.14 -3.99
CA ALA A 24 3.94 -5.51 -4.13
C ALA A 24 4.11 -7.01 -4.42
N TRP A 25 4.96 -7.37 -5.37
CA TRP A 25 5.15 -8.75 -5.82
C TRP A 25 6.58 -9.23 -5.55
N SER A 26 6.75 -10.51 -5.21
CA SER A 26 8.07 -11.11 -5.04
C SER A 26 8.78 -11.44 -6.36
N GLY A 27 8.07 -11.39 -7.48
CA GLY A 27 8.62 -11.60 -8.82
C GLY A 27 9.09 -10.30 -9.45
N ASN A 28 9.83 -10.39 -10.56
CA ASN A 28 10.30 -9.20 -11.30
C ASN A 28 9.25 -8.64 -12.27
N ALA A 29 8.25 -9.43 -12.64
CA ALA A 29 7.20 -9.07 -13.59
C ALA A 29 5.82 -9.39 -13.02
N CYS A 30 5.61 -9.09 -11.74
CA CYS A 30 4.34 -9.34 -11.02
C CYS A 30 3.86 -10.79 -11.14
N ASN A 31 4.82 -11.72 -11.23
CA ASN A 31 4.62 -13.15 -11.49
C ASN A 31 5.03 -14.03 -10.29
N GLY A 32 5.28 -13.42 -9.13
CA GLY A 32 5.67 -14.08 -7.91
C GLY A 32 4.55 -14.15 -6.88
N ALA A 33 4.91 -14.34 -5.62
CA ALA A 33 3.94 -14.24 -4.53
C ALA A 33 3.42 -12.81 -4.44
N GLU A 34 2.10 -12.69 -4.37
CA GLU A 34 1.40 -11.43 -4.16
C GLU A 34 1.66 -10.88 -2.74
N GLY A 35 1.61 -9.56 -2.62
CA GLY A 35 1.74 -8.83 -1.37
C GLY A 35 0.39 -8.58 -0.72
N LEU A 36 0.39 -7.70 0.27
CA LEU A 36 -0.85 -7.07 0.69
C LEU A 36 -1.18 -5.96 -0.29
N GLU A 37 -2.45 -5.90 -0.64
CA GLU A 37 -3.05 -4.75 -1.32
C GLU A 37 -3.22 -3.62 -0.29
N VAL A 38 -2.65 -2.45 -0.59
CA VAL A 38 -2.63 -1.33 0.35
C VAL A 38 -3.19 -0.05 -0.27
N ALA A 39 -3.68 0.82 0.59
CA ALA A 39 -4.14 2.14 0.22
C ALA A 39 -2.96 3.13 0.19
N CYS A 40 -2.95 4.03 -0.80
CA CYS A 40 -1.91 5.03 -0.95
C CYS A 40 -2.21 6.30 -0.16
N ASP A 41 -2.13 6.20 1.16
CA ASP A 41 -2.46 7.26 2.11
C ASP A 41 -1.25 7.88 2.84
N GLY A 42 -0.03 7.59 2.35
CA GLY A 42 1.23 8.01 2.96
C GLY A 42 1.74 7.11 4.09
N THR A 43 1.01 6.04 4.43
CA THR A 43 1.49 5.03 5.39
C THR A 43 2.74 4.31 4.87
N CYS A 44 3.64 3.97 5.79
CA CYS A 44 4.87 3.23 5.48
C CYS A 44 4.61 1.73 5.53
N PHE A 45 4.91 1.03 4.43
CA PHE A 45 4.71 -0.41 4.30
C PHE A 45 6.02 -1.14 4.04
N ASP A 46 6.05 -2.44 4.37
CA ASP A 46 7.17 -3.31 4.09
C ASP A 46 7.22 -3.68 2.60
N PHE A 47 8.42 -3.68 2.03
CA PHE A 47 8.71 -4.11 0.65
C PHE A 47 9.78 -5.22 0.63
N SER A 48 10.12 -5.79 1.79
CA SER A 48 11.22 -6.74 1.89
C SER A 48 10.90 -8.02 1.14
N GLY A 49 11.84 -8.50 0.33
CA GLY A 49 11.64 -9.66 -0.54
C GLY A 49 10.68 -9.42 -1.71
N ARG A 50 10.35 -8.15 -2.00
CA ARG A 50 9.57 -7.74 -3.17
C ARG A 50 10.48 -7.11 -4.23
N HIS A 51 10.11 -7.26 -5.50
CA HIS A 51 10.94 -6.86 -6.64
C HIS A 51 10.16 -6.16 -7.75
N SER A 52 8.83 -6.20 -7.71
CA SER A 52 7.99 -5.40 -8.58
C SER A 52 6.74 -4.95 -7.84
N PHE A 53 6.01 -4.00 -8.41
CA PHE A 53 4.71 -3.60 -7.92
C PHE A 53 3.76 -3.32 -9.07
N GLU A 54 2.48 -3.38 -8.76
CA GLU A 54 1.40 -3.00 -9.66
C GLU A 54 0.56 -1.92 -8.97
N VAL A 55 0.11 -0.97 -9.77
CA VAL A 55 -0.77 0.13 -9.34
C VAL A 55 -2.16 -0.18 -9.86
N LEU A 56 -3.14 -0.27 -8.97
CA LEU A 56 -4.52 -0.60 -9.33
C LEU A 56 -5.31 0.64 -9.74
N ASN A 57 -5.00 1.78 -9.13
CA ASN A 57 -5.60 3.08 -9.41
C ASN A 57 -4.51 4.14 -9.49
N ALA A 58 -4.64 5.10 -10.40
CA ALA A 58 -3.63 6.14 -10.54
C ALA A 58 -3.57 7.00 -9.26
N PHE A 59 -2.39 7.06 -8.66
CA PHE A 59 -2.08 7.94 -7.54
C PHE A 59 -0.82 8.76 -7.86
N GLY A 60 -0.44 9.67 -6.97
CA GLY A 60 0.64 10.62 -7.22
C GLY A 60 2.01 9.97 -7.40
N THR A 61 2.58 9.40 -6.34
CA THR A 61 3.97 8.91 -6.39
C THR A 61 4.20 7.77 -5.39
N VAL A 62 4.95 6.75 -5.83
CA VAL A 62 5.55 5.76 -4.92
C VAL A 62 6.96 6.20 -4.57
N THR A 63 7.26 6.25 -3.27
CA THR A 63 8.62 6.41 -2.75
C THR A 63 9.07 5.11 -2.12
N LEU A 64 10.15 4.53 -2.65
CA LEU A 64 10.81 3.34 -2.11
C LEU A 64 12.03 3.74 -1.29
N TYR A 65 12.26 3.01 -0.19
CA TYR A 65 13.29 3.31 0.80
C TYR A 65 14.21 2.11 1.04
N SER A 66 15.52 2.36 1.11
CA SER A 66 16.50 1.30 1.43
C SER A 66 16.47 0.86 2.89
N GLY A 67 15.93 1.68 3.79
CA GLY A 67 15.86 1.42 5.23
C GLY A 67 14.46 1.00 5.70
N ARG A 68 14.39 0.54 6.94
CA ARG A 68 13.11 0.29 7.63
C ARG A 68 12.44 1.61 8.01
N SER A 69 11.14 1.56 8.28
CA SER A 69 10.33 2.73 8.68
C SER A 69 10.42 3.91 7.70
N CYS A 70 10.64 3.65 6.40
CA CYS A 70 10.71 4.65 5.35
C CYS A 70 11.82 5.67 5.55
N THR A 71 13.04 5.15 5.77
CA THR A 71 14.26 5.92 5.99
C THR A 71 15.37 5.50 5.02
N GLY A 72 16.46 6.27 4.95
CA GLY A 72 17.61 5.96 4.11
C GLY A 72 17.48 6.51 2.70
N LYS A 73 18.08 5.81 1.71
CA LYS A 73 18.06 6.24 0.30
C LYS A 73 16.65 6.09 -0.27
N THR A 74 16.22 7.07 -1.06
CA THR A 74 14.88 7.14 -1.66
C THR A 74 14.92 7.00 -3.17
N PHE A 75 13.90 6.33 -3.71
CA PHE A 75 13.69 6.19 -5.16
C PHE A 75 12.22 6.49 -5.46
N TYR A 76 11.95 7.22 -6.52
CA TYR A 76 10.61 7.69 -6.87
C TYR A 76 10.14 7.04 -8.15
N PHE A 77 8.87 6.63 -8.16
CA PHE A 77 8.22 6.05 -9.32
C PHE A 77 6.88 6.75 -9.53
N GLY A 78 6.64 7.17 -10.77
CA GLY A 78 5.35 7.69 -11.20
C GLY A 78 4.35 6.56 -11.43
N THR A 79 3.08 6.82 -11.15
CA THR A 79 2.01 5.82 -11.11
C THR A 79 0.79 6.24 -11.93
N GLU A 80 1.07 6.93 -13.04
CA GLU A 80 0.06 7.52 -13.93
C GLU A 80 -0.70 6.46 -14.76
N THR A 81 -0.15 5.25 -14.90
CA THR A 81 -0.75 4.16 -15.67
C THR A 81 -1.12 2.99 -14.76
N PRO A 82 -2.41 2.82 -14.41
CA PRO A 82 -2.89 1.66 -13.66
C PRO A 82 -2.75 0.35 -14.45
N GLY A 83 -2.59 -0.77 -13.75
CA GLY A 83 -2.43 -2.11 -14.32
C GLY A 83 -1.05 -2.39 -14.91
N GLU A 84 -0.12 -1.44 -14.86
CA GLU A 84 1.26 -1.68 -15.29
C GLU A 84 2.07 -2.30 -14.15
N CYS A 85 2.77 -3.39 -14.48
CA CYS A 85 3.75 -3.97 -13.57
C CYS A 85 5.10 -3.27 -13.71
N ILE A 86 5.57 -2.68 -12.62
CA ILE A 86 6.82 -1.92 -12.58
C ILE A 86 7.88 -2.75 -11.85
N ASN A 87 8.98 -3.07 -12.54
CA ASN A 87 10.13 -3.73 -11.94
C ASN A 87 11.00 -2.74 -11.15
N VAL A 88 11.32 -3.09 -9.90
CA VAL A 88 12.16 -2.29 -9.01
C VAL A 88 13.61 -2.75 -9.14
N ASN A 89 14.36 -2.14 -10.05
CA ASN A 89 15.79 -2.41 -10.25
C ASN A 89 16.65 -1.18 -9.95
N THR A 90 16.65 -0.77 -8.68
CA THR A 90 17.37 0.42 -8.20
C THR A 90 18.85 0.15 -7.88
N GLY A 91 19.31 -1.10 -8.02
CA GLY A 91 20.63 -1.54 -7.54
C GLY A 91 20.80 -1.47 -6.02
N THR A 92 19.72 -1.23 -5.27
CA THR A 92 19.71 -1.12 -3.81
C THR A 92 18.69 -2.09 -3.24
N ASN A 93 19.03 -2.74 -2.12
CA ASN A 93 18.06 -3.56 -1.38
C ASN A 93 16.99 -2.64 -0.76
N ILE A 94 15.81 -2.63 -1.37
CA ILE A 94 14.65 -1.87 -0.86
C ILE A 94 14.03 -2.63 0.31
N GLN A 95 13.61 -1.89 1.33
CA GLN A 95 13.04 -2.46 2.55
C GLN A 95 11.63 -1.97 2.80
N THR A 96 11.30 -0.71 2.48
CA THR A 96 9.97 -0.14 2.73
C THR A 96 9.53 0.80 1.62
N PHE A 97 8.24 1.13 1.58
CA PHE A 97 7.67 2.08 0.62
C PHE A 97 6.57 2.96 1.24
N ARG A 98 6.28 4.09 0.59
CA ARG A 98 5.11 4.94 0.80
C ARG A 98 4.51 5.29 -0.56
N CYS A 99 3.20 5.45 -0.61
CA CYS A 99 2.53 6.03 -1.76
C CYS A 99 1.46 7.03 -1.34
N THR A 100 1.24 8.04 -2.20
CA THR A 100 0.31 9.17 -2.01
C THR A 100 -0.22 9.63 -3.35
#